data_AF-A0A0F9IIR3-F1
#
_entry.id   AF-A0A0F9IIR3-F1
#
_cell.length_a   1.000
_cell.length_b   1.000
_cell.length_c   1.000
_cell.angle_alpha   90.00
_cell.angle_beta   90.00
_cell.angle_gamma   90.00
#
_symmetry.space_group_name_H-M   'P 1'
#
loop_
_entity.id
_entity.type
_entity.pdbx_description
1 polymer ?
#
loop_
_entity_poly.entity_id
_entity_poly.type
_entity_poly.pdbx_seq_one_letter_code
_entity_poly.pdbx_strand_id
1 'polypeptide(L)'
;MITVDTVTRGDSFKLLETMDDKSVDLIITDPPYNFDFAKRFTLQNHFERICKGCILVFSPPENPWIFPADQYLFWVKPISTKNTSKKYSRFVEMVFVYGNGYWNPNRHWSQYTNIFNDLVEEKDHPYKKPSSLIERLILNHSKPGHIILDPFVGSGTTCVIAKALKRSYIGIEINEEFYNLSMKRLGEYGFYTI
;
A
#
# COMPACT_ATOMS: atom_id res chain seq x y z
N MET A 1 -19.12 -9.74 -4.50
CA MET A 1 -17.88 -10.44 -4.91
C MET A 1 -16.97 -9.39 -5.50
N ILE A 2 -15.76 -9.23 -4.95
CA ILE A 2 -14.80 -8.25 -5.45
C ILE A 2 -14.09 -8.84 -6.68
N THR A 3 -14.00 -8.07 -7.75
CA THR A 3 -13.38 -8.50 -9.01
C THR A 3 -11.88 -8.20 -8.99
N VAL A 4 -11.08 -9.16 -9.45
CA VAL A 4 -9.62 -8.99 -9.63
C VAL A 4 -9.35 -8.03 -10.80
N ASP A 5 -8.22 -7.33 -10.74
CA ASP A 5 -7.78 -6.31 -11.70
C ASP A 5 -8.72 -5.12 -11.81
N THR A 6 -9.40 -4.80 -10.71
CA THR A 6 -10.34 -3.69 -10.62
C THR A 6 -10.12 -2.86 -9.36
N VAL A 7 -10.47 -1.57 -9.43
CA VAL A 7 -10.74 -0.76 -8.24
C VAL A 7 -12.25 -0.76 -8.04
N THR A 8 -12.70 -1.07 -6.84
CA THR A 8 -14.12 -1.04 -6.47
C THR A 8 -14.39 0.20 -5.62
N ARG A 9 -15.39 1.00 -6.01
CA ARG A 9 -15.85 2.12 -5.18
C ARG A 9 -16.71 1.60 -4.03
N GLY A 10 -16.30 1.84 -2.80
CA GLY A 10 -17.08 1.42 -1.62
C GLY A 10 -16.34 1.52 -0.30
N ASP A 11 -17.03 1.09 0.75
CA ASP A 11 -16.48 1.05 2.10
C ASP A 11 -15.61 -0.20 2.30
N SER A 12 -14.36 0.01 2.73
CA SER A 12 -13.38 -1.06 2.87
C SER A 12 -13.77 -2.07 3.94
N PHE A 13 -14.38 -1.66 5.06
CA PHE A 13 -14.78 -2.61 6.11
C PHE A 13 -15.79 -3.61 5.57
N LYS A 14 -16.83 -3.11 4.89
CA LYS A 14 -17.88 -3.96 4.29
C LYS A 14 -17.35 -4.83 3.17
N LEU A 15 -16.50 -4.29 2.29
CA LEU A 15 -16.01 -5.03 1.14
C LEU A 15 -15.05 -6.15 1.55
N LEU A 16 -14.19 -5.91 2.55
CA LEU A 16 -13.27 -6.92 3.08
C LEU A 16 -14.02 -8.10 3.72
N GLU A 17 -15.19 -7.90 4.35
CA GLU A 17 -16.04 -8.99 4.84
C GLU A 17 -16.44 -9.98 3.75
N THR A 18 -16.59 -9.51 2.50
CA THR A 18 -17.02 -10.33 1.36
C THR A 18 -15.88 -11.08 0.66
N MET A 19 -14.63 -10.85 1.06
CA MET A 19 -13.48 -11.50 0.47
C MET A 19 -13.22 -12.87 1.10
N ASP A 20 -12.85 -13.83 0.26
CA ASP A 20 -12.48 -15.17 0.71
C ASP A 20 -11.18 -15.15 1.51
N ASP A 21 -11.06 -16.10 2.44
CA ASP A 21 -9.85 -16.29 3.24
C ASP A 21 -8.66 -16.63 2.36
N LYS A 22 -7.49 -16.09 2.69
CA LYS A 22 -6.22 -16.38 2.00
C LYS A 22 -6.29 -16.18 0.47
N SER A 23 -7.12 -15.25 0.01
CA SER A 23 -7.36 -14.98 -1.41
C SER A 23 -6.35 -14.03 -2.06
N VAL A 24 -5.54 -13.30 -1.28
CA VAL A 24 -4.52 -12.37 -1.80
C VAL A 24 -3.12 -12.69 -1.26
N ASP A 25 -2.10 -12.38 -2.05
CA ASP A 25 -0.71 -12.71 -1.75
C ASP A 25 0.04 -11.61 -0.99
N LEU A 26 -0.42 -10.36 -1.11
CA LEU A 26 0.23 -9.20 -0.50
C LEU A 26 -0.82 -8.11 -0.25
N ILE A 27 -0.81 -7.52 0.94
CA ILE A 27 -1.53 -6.28 1.23
C ILE A 27 -0.50 -5.17 1.36
N ILE A 28 -0.68 -4.06 0.62
CA ILE A 28 0.08 -2.81 0.83
C ILE A 28 -0.94 -1.70 0.92
N THR A 29 -0.95 -0.95 2.02
CA THR A 29 -2.00 0.05 2.22
C THR A 29 -1.60 1.21 3.14
N ASP A 30 -2.22 2.36 2.91
CA ASP A 30 -2.07 3.59 3.69
C ASP A 30 -3.44 4.02 4.25
N PRO A 31 -3.86 3.43 5.39
CA PRO A 31 -5.19 3.65 5.92
C PRO A 31 -5.33 5.05 6.55
N PRO A 32 -6.56 5.58 6.66
CA PRO A 32 -6.81 6.82 7.39
C PRO A 32 -6.28 6.80 8.84
N TYR A 33 -5.46 7.79 9.19
CA TYR A 33 -4.81 7.83 10.51
C TYR A 33 -5.75 8.22 11.67
N ASN A 34 -6.95 8.73 11.40
CA ASN A 34 -7.91 9.09 12.45
C ASN A 34 -8.74 7.90 12.97
N PHE A 35 -8.44 6.67 12.56
CA PHE A 35 -9.10 5.48 13.11
C PHE A 35 -8.70 5.23 14.57
N ASP A 36 -9.71 4.91 15.38
CA ASP A 36 -9.54 4.41 16.74
C ASP A 36 -9.00 2.97 16.74
N PHE A 37 -8.68 2.46 17.93
CA PHE A 37 -8.14 1.11 18.11
C PHE A 37 -9.10 0.03 17.57
N ALA A 38 -10.41 0.16 17.82
CA ALA A 38 -11.39 -0.85 17.42
C ALA A 38 -11.45 -1.01 15.89
N LYS A 39 -11.45 0.11 15.16
CA LYS A 39 -11.40 0.12 13.69
C LYS A 39 -10.12 -0.51 13.15
N ARG A 40 -8.96 -0.17 13.72
CA ARG A 40 -7.69 -0.77 13.29
C ARG A 40 -7.65 -2.26 13.58
N PHE A 41 -8.13 -2.68 14.75
CA PHE A 41 -8.22 -4.08 15.14
C PHE A 41 -9.09 -4.88 14.16
N THR A 42 -10.27 -4.37 13.82
CA THR A 42 -11.15 -4.98 12.81
C THR A 42 -10.46 -5.10 11.45
N LEU A 43 -9.81 -4.03 10.98
CA LEU A 43 -9.08 -4.05 9.70
C LEU A 43 -7.92 -5.05 9.73
N GLN A 44 -7.13 -5.08 10.79
CA GLN A 44 -6.02 -6.03 10.93
C GLN A 44 -6.51 -7.47 10.89
N ASN A 45 -7.60 -7.80 11.60
CA ASN A 45 -8.19 -9.14 11.55
C ASN A 45 -8.64 -9.51 10.13
N HIS A 46 -9.22 -8.56 9.38
CA HIS A 46 -9.53 -8.79 7.97
C HIS A 46 -8.28 -9.00 7.14
N PHE A 47 -7.24 -8.20 7.33
CA PHE A 47 -5.99 -8.32 6.59
C PHE A 47 -5.33 -9.68 6.83
N GLU A 48 -5.25 -10.12 8.07
CA GLU A 48 -4.69 -11.43 8.45
C GLU A 48 -5.54 -12.60 7.93
N ARG A 49 -6.87 -12.47 7.91
CA ARG A 49 -7.76 -13.49 7.34
C ARG A 49 -7.57 -13.61 5.82
N ILE A 50 -7.55 -12.49 5.11
CA ILE A 50 -7.58 -12.42 3.64
C ILE A 50 -6.19 -12.65 3.03
N CYS A 51 -5.12 -12.19 3.68
CA CYS A 51 -3.77 -12.29 3.17
C CYS A 51 -3.08 -13.60 3.58
N LYS A 52 -2.47 -14.30 2.62
CA LYS A 52 -1.61 -15.46 2.88
C LYS A 52 -0.12 -15.14 2.89
N GLY A 53 0.28 -13.93 2.48
CA GLY A 53 1.66 -13.47 2.47
C GLY A 53 1.90 -12.37 3.50
N CYS A 54 2.54 -11.29 3.07
CA CYS A 54 2.86 -10.15 3.93
C CYS A 54 1.76 -9.09 3.89
N ILE A 55 1.60 -8.37 5.00
CA ILE A 55 0.71 -7.22 5.15
C ILE A 55 1.59 -6.02 5.50
N LEU A 56 1.60 -5.01 4.63
CA LEU A 56 2.40 -3.81 4.75
C LEU A 56 1.47 -2.62 5.00
N VAL A 57 1.52 -2.05 6.19
CA VAL A 57 0.67 -0.93 6.59
C VAL A 57 1.51 0.31 6.83
N PHE A 58 1.26 1.35 6.04
CA PHE A 58 1.84 2.66 6.25
C PHE A 58 1.20 3.36 7.45
N SER A 59 2.02 3.95 8.30
CA SER A 59 1.55 4.65 9.49
C SER A 59 2.63 5.60 10.01
N PRO A 60 2.25 6.80 10.49
CA PRO A 60 3.21 7.76 11.02
C PRO A 60 3.69 7.33 12.42
N PRO A 61 4.91 7.72 12.81
CA PRO A 61 5.48 7.33 14.11
C PRO A 61 4.70 7.86 15.31
N GLU A 62 4.00 8.99 15.18
CA GLU A 62 3.17 9.55 16.27
C GLU A 62 1.84 8.81 16.45
N ASN A 63 1.47 7.97 15.49
CA ASN A 63 0.25 7.22 15.51
C ASN A 63 0.48 5.85 14.86
N PRO A 64 1.32 5.02 15.50
CA PRO A 64 1.70 3.70 14.99
C PRO A 64 0.44 2.86 14.80
N TRP A 65 0.51 1.84 13.92
CA TRP A 65 -0.66 1.05 13.54
C TRP A 65 -1.33 0.32 14.72
N ILE A 66 -1.15 -1.00 14.85
CA ILE A 66 -1.51 -1.77 16.04
C ILE A 66 -0.57 -2.98 16.17
N PHE A 67 -0.39 -3.48 17.39
CA PHE A 67 0.49 -4.60 17.70
C PHE A 67 1.96 -4.38 17.30
N PRO A 68 2.88 -5.12 17.92
CA PRO A 68 4.21 -5.29 17.36
C PRO A 68 4.11 -5.92 15.96
N ALA A 69 4.81 -5.36 14.99
CA ALA A 69 4.94 -5.94 13.66
C ALA A 69 6.17 -6.88 13.64
N ASP A 70 6.20 -7.83 12.72
CA ASP A 70 7.35 -8.73 12.53
C ASP A 70 8.58 -7.95 12.04
N GLN A 71 8.36 -6.92 11.21
CA GLN A 71 9.39 -5.99 10.77
C GLN A 71 8.87 -4.56 10.66
N TYR A 72 9.81 -3.61 10.72
CA TYR A 72 9.55 -2.19 10.55
C TYR A 72 10.43 -1.64 9.44
N LEU A 73 9.80 -0.99 8.45
CA LEU A 73 10.49 -0.24 7.40
C LEU A 73 10.24 1.26 7.61
N PHE A 74 11.12 2.09 7.06
CA PHE A 74 11.08 3.53 7.23
C PHE A 74 11.24 4.20 5.87
N TRP A 75 10.26 5.00 5.49
CA TRP A 75 10.42 5.97 4.42
C TRP A 75 10.83 7.32 5.02
N VAL A 76 12.10 7.65 4.90
CA VAL A 76 12.67 8.92 5.30
C VAL A 76 12.49 9.91 4.14
N LYS A 77 11.64 10.90 4.36
CA LYS A 77 11.24 11.90 3.37
C LYS A 77 12.37 12.93 3.25
N PRO A 78 13.10 13.01 2.11
CA PRO A 78 14.29 13.85 2.00
C PRO A 78 13.97 15.35 2.06
N ILE A 79 12.75 15.72 1.66
CA ILE A 79 12.31 17.12 1.54
C ILE A 79 10.97 17.27 2.29
N SER A 80 10.91 18.24 3.20
CA SER A 80 9.66 18.60 3.89
C SER A 80 8.85 19.58 3.05
N THR A 81 7.56 19.33 2.87
CA THR A 81 6.69 20.14 2.00
C THR A 81 6.26 21.50 2.60
N LYS A 82 6.45 21.75 3.90
CA LYS A 82 6.03 22.97 4.63
C LYS A 82 6.87 23.19 5.91
N ASN A 83 7.14 24.44 6.28
CA ASN A 83 8.01 24.78 7.42
C ASN A 83 7.23 25.02 8.75
N THR A 84 6.02 24.46 8.89
CA THR A 84 5.04 24.91 9.90
C THR A 84 4.76 23.92 11.04
N SER A 85 5.46 22.78 11.13
CA SER A 85 5.20 21.76 12.15
C SER A 85 6.43 20.95 12.52
N LYS A 86 6.57 20.58 13.80
CA LYS A 86 7.67 19.77 14.37
C LYS A 86 7.39 18.25 14.38
N LYS A 87 6.30 17.80 13.73
CA LYS A 87 5.93 16.38 13.68
C LYS A 87 6.95 15.55 12.88
N TYR A 88 7.32 14.39 13.40
CA TYR A 88 8.21 13.41 12.76
C TYR A 88 7.62 12.82 11.48
N SER A 89 6.31 12.66 11.39
CA SER A 89 5.58 12.22 10.16
C SER A 89 5.91 13.04 8.91
N ARG A 90 6.47 14.24 9.08
CA ARG A 90 6.99 15.09 7.98
C ARG A 90 8.29 14.59 7.37
N PHE A 91 9.08 13.86 8.15
CA PHE A 91 10.43 13.41 7.81
C PHE A 91 10.52 11.89 7.72
N VAL A 92 9.66 11.17 8.42
CA VAL A 92 9.67 9.71 8.44
C VAL A 92 8.25 9.18 8.45
N GLU A 93 8.02 8.15 7.66
CA GLU A 93 6.81 7.34 7.73
C GLU A 93 7.20 5.88 7.90
N MET A 94 6.50 5.16 8.76
CA MET A 94 6.78 3.76 9.03
C MET A 94 5.92 2.86 8.15
N VAL A 95 6.47 1.69 7.81
CA VAL A 95 5.72 0.57 7.22
C VAL A 95 5.82 -0.59 8.19
N PHE A 96 4.67 -0.97 8.74
CA PHE A 96 4.52 -2.12 9.63
C PHE A 96 4.34 -3.35 8.75
N VAL A 97 5.22 -4.34 8.90
CA VAL A 97 5.19 -5.58 8.13
C VAL A 97 4.73 -6.72 9.04
N TYR A 98 3.59 -7.32 8.72
CA TYR A 98 3.08 -8.52 9.38
C TYR A 98 3.14 -9.72 8.44
N GLY A 99 3.46 -10.87 9.00
CA GLY A 99 3.59 -12.13 8.29
C GLY A 99 4.94 -12.29 7.60
N ASN A 100 5.40 -13.54 7.54
CA ASN A 100 6.64 -13.93 6.85
C ASN A 100 6.32 -14.60 5.50
N GLY A 101 5.60 -13.87 4.66
CA GLY A 101 5.22 -14.28 3.31
C GLY A 101 6.39 -14.35 2.34
N TYR A 102 6.09 -14.33 1.04
CA TYR A 102 7.11 -14.39 0.00
C TYR A 102 8.15 -13.28 0.18
N TRP A 103 9.42 -13.65 0.21
CA TRP A 103 10.56 -12.74 0.13
C TRP A 103 11.35 -13.08 -1.13
N ASN A 104 11.44 -12.13 -2.06
CA ASN A 104 12.12 -12.36 -3.34
C ASN A 104 13.60 -12.62 -3.11
N PRO A 105 14.17 -13.80 -3.43
CA PRO A 105 15.59 -14.09 -3.19
C PRO A 105 16.50 -13.66 -4.36
N ASN A 106 15.93 -13.23 -5.48
CA ASN A 106 16.66 -13.00 -6.73
C ASN A 106 17.09 -11.54 -6.94
N ARG A 107 16.85 -10.65 -5.97
CA ARG A 107 17.32 -9.26 -6.08
C ARG A 107 18.75 -9.17 -5.57
N HIS A 108 19.51 -8.22 -6.12
CA HIS A 108 20.82 -7.89 -5.59
C HIS A 108 20.69 -7.45 -4.13
N TRP A 109 21.62 -7.86 -3.26
CA TRP A 109 21.52 -7.66 -1.81
C TRP A 109 21.32 -6.18 -1.41
N SER A 110 21.91 -5.25 -2.17
CA SER A 110 21.78 -3.80 -1.94
C SER A 110 20.38 -3.24 -2.16
N GLN A 111 19.47 -4.03 -2.75
CA GLN A 111 18.07 -3.67 -2.96
C GLN A 111 17.19 -4.00 -1.75
N TYR A 112 17.69 -4.80 -0.81
CA TYR A 112 17.01 -5.06 0.46
C TYR A 112 17.45 -4.02 1.48
N THR A 113 16.61 -3.02 1.66
CA THR A 113 16.77 -1.98 2.68
C THR A 113 15.47 -1.80 3.42
N ASN A 114 15.56 -1.59 4.73
CA ASN A 114 14.43 -1.17 5.55
C ASN A 114 14.34 0.36 5.65
N ILE A 115 15.21 1.08 4.95
CA ILE A 115 15.25 2.54 4.91
C ILE A 115 15.15 2.98 3.45
N PHE A 116 14.16 3.82 3.17
CA PHE A 116 13.83 4.34 1.86
C PHE A 116 13.91 5.87 1.87
N ASN A 117 14.40 6.46 0.78
CA ASN A 117 14.60 7.92 0.66
C ASN A 117 13.91 8.50 -0.59
N ASP A 118 12.84 7.85 -1.04
CA ASP A 118 12.23 8.12 -2.33
C ASP A 118 11.52 9.47 -2.36
N LEU A 119 11.62 10.13 -3.50
CA LEU A 119 10.95 11.39 -3.76
C LEU A 119 9.57 11.10 -4.38
N VAL A 120 8.57 11.85 -3.92
CA VAL A 120 7.24 11.84 -4.55
C VAL A 120 7.37 12.51 -5.92
N GLU A 121 6.78 11.93 -6.97
CA GLU A 121 6.81 12.54 -8.29
C GLU A 121 6.02 13.87 -8.28
N GLU A 122 6.58 14.93 -8.87
CA GLU A 122 5.90 16.23 -8.95
C GLU A 122 4.69 16.18 -9.88
N LYS A 123 3.61 16.85 -9.44
CA LYS A 123 2.28 16.99 -10.06
C LYS A 123 1.37 15.78 -9.86
N ASP A 124 0.34 15.98 -9.03
CA ASP A 124 -1.06 15.58 -9.27
C ASP A 124 -1.83 15.33 -7.96
N HIS A 125 -1.16 15.01 -6.85
CA HIS A 125 -1.88 14.79 -5.58
C HIS A 125 -1.02 14.96 -4.30
N PRO A 126 -1.46 15.73 -3.29
CA PRO A 126 -0.68 16.03 -2.07
C PRO A 126 -0.36 14.84 -1.15
N TYR A 127 -0.98 13.67 -1.36
CA TYR A 127 -0.88 12.51 -0.46
C TYR A 127 -0.41 11.22 -1.16
N LYS A 128 0.15 11.31 -2.37
CA LYS A 128 0.61 10.14 -3.12
C LYS A 128 1.91 9.56 -2.53
N LYS A 129 2.01 8.23 -2.39
CA LYS A 129 3.29 7.55 -2.11
C LYS A 129 4.19 7.51 -3.36
N PRO A 130 5.52 7.62 -3.21
CA PRO A 130 6.45 7.46 -4.34
C PRO A 130 6.24 6.12 -5.04
N SER A 131 6.16 6.13 -6.38
CA SER A 131 5.94 4.90 -7.13
C SER A 131 7.11 3.93 -6.99
N SER A 132 8.34 4.44 -6.93
CA SER A 132 9.55 3.65 -6.71
C SER A 132 9.59 2.96 -5.34
N LEU A 133 9.00 3.58 -4.31
CA LEU A 133 8.84 2.96 -3.00
C LEU A 133 7.89 1.76 -3.09
N ILE A 134 6.70 1.99 -3.65
CA ILE A 134 5.69 0.94 -3.84
C ILE A 134 6.23 -0.20 -4.71
N GLU A 135 6.94 0.12 -5.78
CA GLU A 135 7.60 -0.83 -6.67
C GLU A 135 8.56 -1.75 -5.91
N ARG A 136 9.46 -1.19 -5.10
CA ARG A 136 10.40 -2.01 -4.32
C ARG A 136 9.69 -2.88 -3.28
N LEU A 137 8.64 -2.37 -2.63
CA LEU A 137 7.85 -3.16 -1.69
C LEU A 137 7.16 -4.34 -2.39
N ILE A 138 6.55 -4.10 -3.55
CA ILE A 138 5.94 -5.16 -4.36
C ILE A 138 6.98 -6.18 -4.84
N LEU A 139 8.13 -5.72 -5.33
CA LEU A 139 9.20 -6.60 -5.81
C LEU A 139 9.83 -7.45 -4.70
N ASN A 140 9.88 -6.95 -3.47
CA ASN A 140 10.40 -7.69 -2.31
C ASN A 140 9.38 -8.73 -1.82
N HIS A 141 8.09 -8.39 -1.80
CA HIS A 141 7.07 -9.18 -1.11
C HIS A 141 6.10 -9.93 -2.02
N SER A 142 6.33 -9.94 -3.34
CA SER A 142 5.52 -10.69 -4.31
C SER A 142 6.31 -11.15 -5.53
N LYS A 143 5.78 -12.13 -6.27
CA LYS A 143 6.24 -12.53 -7.61
C LYS A 143 5.17 -12.24 -8.67
N PRO A 144 5.51 -12.19 -9.97
CA PRO A 144 4.52 -12.08 -11.03
C PRO A 144 3.38 -13.09 -10.89
N GLY A 145 2.16 -12.67 -11.24
CA GLY A 145 0.92 -13.44 -11.08
C GLY A 145 0.31 -13.42 -9.67
N HIS A 146 1.01 -12.90 -8.65
CA HIS A 146 0.42 -12.66 -7.33
C HIS A 146 -0.66 -11.57 -7.38
N ILE A 147 -1.63 -11.66 -6.46
CA ILE A 147 -2.70 -10.69 -6.27
C ILE A 147 -2.33 -9.75 -5.12
N ILE A 148 -2.31 -8.44 -5.41
CA ILE A 148 -2.02 -7.39 -4.44
C ILE A 148 -3.31 -6.66 -4.07
N LEU A 149 -3.60 -6.52 -2.79
CA LEU A 149 -4.75 -5.79 -2.28
C LEU A 149 -4.31 -4.46 -1.65
N ASP A 150 -5.00 -3.38 -2.02
CA ASP A 150 -4.96 -2.10 -1.33
C ASP A 150 -6.40 -1.65 -0.99
N PRO A 151 -6.84 -1.82 0.27
CA PRO A 151 -8.17 -1.44 0.71
C PRO A 151 -8.37 0.08 0.85
N PHE A 152 -7.32 0.89 0.69
CA PHE A 152 -7.36 2.36 0.78
C PHE A 152 -6.53 2.95 -0.35
N VAL A 153 -6.86 2.57 -1.60
CA VAL A 153 -5.97 2.75 -2.76
C VAL A 153 -5.74 4.22 -3.14
N GLY A 154 -6.63 5.14 -2.73
CA GLY A 154 -6.52 6.55 -3.04
C GLY A 154 -6.37 6.78 -4.54
N SER A 155 -5.31 7.46 -4.92
CA SER A 155 -5.01 7.76 -6.34
C SER A 155 -4.60 6.54 -7.20
N GLY A 156 -4.55 5.32 -6.68
CA GLY A 156 -4.33 4.11 -7.49
C GLY A 156 -2.88 3.65 -7.65
N THR A 157 -1.91 4.24 -6.95
CA THR A 157 -0.47 3.92 -7.16
C THR A 157 -0.16 2.44 -6.99
N THR A 158 -0.69 1.79 -5.94
CA THR A 158 -0.48 0.36 -5.70
C THR A 158 -0.94 -0.50 -6.87
N CYS A 159 -2.17 -0.28 -7.36
CA CYS A 159 -2.73 -1.02 -8.49
C CYS A 159 -1.97 -0.79 -9.80
N VAL A 160 -1.59 0.47 -10.07
CA VAL A 160 -0.82 0.85 -11.26
C VAL A 160 0.52 0.11 -11.30
N ILE A 161 1.26 0.12 -10.19
CA ILE A 161 2.57 -0.52 -10.11
C ILE A 161 2.45 -2.04 -10.08
N ALA A 162 1.44 -2.60 -9.40
CA ALA A 162 1.13 -4.03 -9.46
C ALA A 162 0.96 -4.50 -10.91
N LYS A 163 0.09 -3.80 -11.67
CA LYS A 163 -0.16 -4.09 -13.09
C LYS A 163 1.12 -4.01 -13.93
N ALA A 164 1.88 -2.92 -13.79
CA ALA A 164 3.13 -2.71 -14.52
C ALA A 164 4.16 -3.82 -14.24
N LEU A 165 4.18 -4.32 -13.00
CA LEU A 165 5.02 -5.41 -12.56
C LEU A 165 4.44 -6.80 -12.86
N LYS A 166 3.36 -6.93 -13.64
CA LYS A 166 2.70 -8.21 -13.98
C LYS A 166 2.16 -8.96 -12.75
N ARG A 167 1.64 -8.21 -11.77
CA ARG A 167 0.81 -8.72 -10.67
C ARG A 167 -0.63 -8.33 -10.94
N SER A 168 -1.56 -9.16 -10.47
CA SER A 168 -2.96 -8.76 -10.41
C SER A 168 -3.19 -7.87 -9.20
N TYR A 169 -4.26 -7.08 -9.22
CA TYR A 169 -4.56 -6.17 -8.12
C TYR A 169 -6.04 -6.13 -7.74
N ILE A 170 -6.31 -5.71 -6.51
CA ILE A 170 -7.63 -5.34 -6.02
C ILE A 170 -7.47 -4.01 -5.28
N GLY A 171 -8.20 -2.98 -5.72
CA GLY A 171 -8.24 -1.69 -5.03
C GLY A 171 -9.62 -1.42 -4.45
N ILE A 172 -9.69 -0.75 -3.30
CA ILE A 172 -10.94 -0.21 -2.75
C ILE A 172 -10.74 1.27 -2.46
N GLU A 173 -11.71 2.09 -2.87
CA GLU A 173 -11.73 3.52 -2.56
C GLU A 173 -13.16 3.99 -2.28
N ILE A 174 -13.35 4.73 -1.18
CA ILE A 174 -14.67 5.23 -0.80
C ILE A 174 -14.95 6.59 -1.43
N ASN A 175 -13.92 7.41 -1.61
CA ASN A 175 -14.01 8.75 -2.16
C ASN A 175 -14.10 8.71 -3.69
N GLU A 176 -15.17 9.27 -4.24
CA GLU A 176 -15.45 9.26 -5.67
C GLU A 176 -14.38 9.96 -6.52
N GLU A 177 -13.80 11.06 -6.03
CA GLU A 177 -12.76 11.80 -6.73
C GLU A 177 -11.48 10.95 -6.88
N PHE A 178 -11.02 10.33 -5.80
CA PHE A 178 -9.85 9.45 -5.82
C PHE A 178 -10.10 8.17 -6.60
N TYR A 179 -11.30 7.60 -6.48
CA TYR A 179 -11.72 6.47 -7.30
C TYR A 179 -11.60 6.80 -8.79
N ASN A 180 -12.19 7.91 -9.25
CA ASN A 180 -12.13 8.33 -10.65
C ASN A 180 -10.68 8.60 -11.11
N LEU A 181 -9.87 9.22 -10.26
CA LEU A 181 -8.45 9.45 -10.53
C LEU A 181 -7.68 8.13 -10.68
N SER A 182 -7.93 7.15 -9.82
CA SER A 182 -7.30 5.83 -9.89
C SER A 182 -7.64 5.11 -11.20
N MET A 183 -8.91 5.17 -11.62
CA MET A 183 -9.38 4.57 -12.87
C MET A 183 -8.75 5.25 -14.09
N LYS A 184 -8.64 6.58 -14.10
CA LYS A 184 -7.94 7.33 -15.14
C LYS A 184 -6.49 6.87 -15.29
N ARG A 185 -5.74 6.81 -14.18
CA ARG A 185 -4.33 6.38 -14.17
C ARG A 185 -4.16 4.93 -14.64
N LEU A 186 -5.05 4.03 -14.25
CA LEU A 186 -5.04 2.63 -14.69
C LEU A 186 -5.33 2.47 -16.19
N GLY A 187 -6.12 3.37 -16.77
CA GLY A 187 -6.38 3.46 -18.21
C GLY A 187 -5.17 3.99 -18.99
N GLU A 188 -4.50 5.03 -18.48
CA GLU A 188 -3.31 5.64 -19.11
C GLU A 188 -2.08 4.72 -19.05
N TYR A 189 -1.92 3.94 -17.97
CA TYR A 189 -0.80 3.00 -17.82
C TYR A 189 -0.81 1.82 -18.79
N GLY A 190 -1.86 1.66 -19.60
CA GLY A 190 -1.87 0.69 -20.71
C GLY A 190 -0.90 1.02 -21.85
N PHE A 191 -0.30 2.22 -21.87
CA PHE A 191 0.51 2.73 -22.98
C PHE A 191 2.00 2.88 -22.70
N TYR A 192 2.45 2.71 -21.44
CA TYR A 192 3.86 2.81 -21.09
C TYR A 192 4.39 1.43 -20.70
N THR A 193 5.14 0.83 -21.62
CA THR A 193 6.02 -0.29 -21.31
C THR A 193 7.26 0.30 -20.63
N ILE A 194 7.61 -0.23 -19.46
CA ILE A 194 8.88 0.08 -18.77
C ILE A 194 10.04 -0.53 -19.55
#